data_AF-A0A956HYH9-F1
#
_entry.id   AF-A0A956HYH9-F1
#
_cell.length_a   1.000
_cell.length_b   1.000
_cell.length_c   1.000
_cell.angle_alpha   90.00
_cell.angle_beta   90.00
_cell.angle_gamma   90.00
#
_symmetry.space_group_name_H-M   'P 1'
#
loop_
_entity.id
_entity.type
_entity.pdbx_description
1 polymer ?
#
loop_
_entity_poly.entity_id
_entity_poly.type
_entity_poly.pdbx_seq_one_letter_code
_entity_poly.pdbx_strand_id
1 'polypeptide(L)' 'MPRPPIDGGVVLVTGASSGIGRAIVRTLGGRPRAVAVTARRTERLEELKRELEGAHPDLRVLVVPCDLGDRVATDRMLE' A
#
# COMPACT_ATOMS: atom_id res chain seq x y z
N MET A 1 -2.26 17.57 -13.40
CA MET A 1 -1.04 17.05 -12.75
C MET A 1 -0.51 15.91 -13.61
N PRO A 2 0.79 15.90 -13.99
CA PRO A 2 1.38 14.71 -14.58
C PRO A 2 1.20 13.55 -13.61
N ARG A 3 0.87 12.35 -14.12
CA ARG A 3 0.78 11.16 -13.28
C ARG A 3 2.17 10.86 -12.70
N PRO A 4 2.31 10.60 -11.39
CA PRO A 4 3.58 10.19 -10.83
C PRO A 4 4.05 8.89 -11.51
N PRO A 5 5.33 8.77 -11.91
CA PRO A 5 5.87 7.51 -12.37
C PRO A 5 5.82 6.50 -11.23
N ILE A 6 5.42 5.27 -11.54
CA ILE A 6 5.43 4.17 -10.57
C ILE A 6 6.85 3.62 -10.36
N ASP A 7 7.69 3.69 -11.39
CA ASP A 7 9.10 3.25 -11.32
C ASP A 7 9.91 4.22 -10.47
N GLY A 8 10.50 3.71 -9.38
CA GLY A 8 11.19 4.52 -8.38
C GLY A 8 10.28 5.45 -7.55
N GLY A 9 8.98 5.45 -7.82
CA GLY A 9 7.98 6.30 -7.16
C GLY A 9 7.44 5.72 -5.85
N VAL A 10 6.54 6.48 -5.22
CA VAL A 10 5.76 6.04 -4.06
C VAL A 10 4.33 5.78 -4.50
N VAL A 11 3.80 4.61 -4.17
CA VAL A 11 2.44 4.20 -4.56
C VAL A 11 1.58 4.02 -3.31
N LEU A 12 0.39 4.62 -3.28
CA LEU A 12 -0.63 4.34 -2.29
C LEU A 12 -1.65 3.37 -2.89
N VAL A 13 -1.90 2.24 -2.21
CA VAL A 13 -2.96 1.31 -2.58
C VAL A 13 -3.99 1.20 -1.48
N THR A 14 -5.22 1.59 -1.80
CA THR A 14 -6.39 1.46 -0.94
C THR A 14 -7.06 0.10 -1.11
N GLY A 15 -7.74 -0.37 -0.07
CA GLY A 15 -8.36 -1.70 -0.10
C GLY A 15 -7.34 -2.84 -0.24
N ALA A 16 -6.09 -2.63 0.16
CA ALA A 16 -4.98 -3.54 -0.12
C ALA A 16 -5.05 -4.87 0.65
N SER A 17 -5.90 -4.99 1.67
CA SER A 17 -5.98 -6.20 2.51
C SER A 17 -6.50 -7.46 1.79
N SER A 18 -7.17 -7.33 0.64
CA SER A 18 -7.71 -8.47 -0.11
C SER A 18 -8.08 -8.12 -1.56
N GLY A 19 -8.48 -9.12 -2.35
CA GLY A 19 -9.04 -8.94 -3.67
C GLY A 19 -8.12 -8.18 -4.63
N ILE A 20 -8.70 -7.25 -5.39
CA ILE A 20 -8.00 -6.51 -6.44
C ILE A 20 -6.86 -5.66 -5.87
N GLY A 21 -7.06 -4.96 -4.75
CA GLY A 21 -6.01 -4.13 -4.14
C GLY A 21 -4.78 -4.98 -3.76
N ARG A 22 -5.01 -6.15 -3.16
CA ARG A 22 -3.92 -7.09 -2.83
C ARG A 22 -3.21 -7.61 -4.09
N ALA A 23 -3.96 -7.96 -5.12
CA ALA A 23 -3.39 -8.40 -6.40
C ALA A 23 -2.56 -7.30 -7.07
N ILE A 24 -3.06 -6.06 -7.07
CA ILE A 24 -2.35 -4.90 -7.62
C ILE A 24 -1.00 -4.74 -6.93
N VAL A 25 -0.95 -4.68 -5.61
CA VAL A 25 0.33 -4.47 -4.89
C VAL A 25 1.35 -5.56 -5.22
N ARG A 26 0.91 -6.83 -5.30
CA ARG A 26 1.78 -7.95 -5.71
C ARG A 26 2.33 -7.79 -7.12
N THR A 27 1.51 -7.28 -8.04
CA THR A 27 1.93 -7.06 -9.44
C THR A 27 2.83 -5.86 -9.66
N LEU A 28 2.96 -4.94 -8.69
CA LEU A 28 3.87 -3.80 -8.80
C LEU A 28 5.35 -4.24 -8.82
N GLY A 29 5.67 -5.43 -8.30
CA GLY A 29 6.91 -6.15 -8.61
C GLY A 29 8.20 -5.36 -8.42
N GLY A 30 8.45 -4.83 -7.22
CA GLY A 30 9.67 -4.08 -6.88
C GLY A 30 9.92 -2.79 -7.69
N ARG A 31 9.05 -2.45 -8.64
CA ARG A 31 9.15 -1.23 -9.45
C ARG A 31 9.10 0.06 -8.62
N PRO A 32 8.16 0.23 -7.68
CA PRO A 32 8.17 1.40 -6.81
C PRO A 32 9.26 1.25 -5.74
N ARG A 33 9.81 2.40 -5.29
CA ARG A 33 10.72 2.41 -4.13
C ARG A 33 9.97 2.14 -2.82
N ALA A 34 8.69 2.49 -2.78
CA ALA A 34 7.86 2.34 -1.60
C ALA A 34 6.39 2.16 -1.97
N VAL A 35 5.67 1.37 -1.17
CA VAL A 35 4.23 1.23 -1.25
C VAL A 35 3.59 1.46 0.12
N ALA A 36 2.61 2.35 0.17
CA ALA A 36 1.70 2.49 1.30
C ALA A 36 0.45 1.64 1.04
N VAL A 37 0.08 0.79 1.99
CA VAL A 37 -1.08 -0.08 1.90
C VAL A 37 -2.09 0.27 2.98
N THR A 38 -3.34 0.50 2.59
CA THR A 38 -4.40 0.88 3.53
C THR A 38 -5.67 0.05 3.36
N ALA A 39 -6.26 -0.30 4.50
CA ALA A 39 -7.55 -0.96 4.67
C ALA A 39 -7.91 -0.98 6.17
N ARG A 40 -9.11 -1.46 6.50
CA ARG A 40 -9.58 -1.58 7.90
C ARG A 40 -8.94 -2.71 8.71
N ARG A 41 -8.45 -3.78 8.06
CA ARG A 41 -7.95 -4.99 8.73
C ARG A 41 -6.42 -4.98 8.80
N THR A 42 -5.86 -4.54 9.91
CA THR A 42 -4.42 -4.37 10.11
C THR A 42 -3.65 -5.67 9.95
N GLU A 43 -4.16 -6.78 10.47
CA GLU A 43 -3.47 -8.07 10.48
C GLU A 43 -3.19 -8.55 9.04
N ARG A 44 -4.17 -8.37 8.15
CA ARG A 44 -4.03 -8.71 6.73
C ARG A 44 -3.07 -7.80 5.97
N LEU A 45 -2.94 -6.55 6.40
CA LEU A 45 -1.97 -5.62 5.82
C LEU A 45 -0.55 -5.99 6.27
N GLU A 46 -0.36 -6.38 7.53
CA GLU A 46 0.92 -6.86 8.05
C GLU A 46 1.36 -8.18 7.40
N GLU A 47 0.43 -9.10 7.17
CA GLU A 47 0.69 -10.31 6.36
C GLU A 47 1.15 -9.95 4.95
N LEU A 48 0.46 -9.03 4.28
CA LEU A 48 0.82 -8.55 2.95
C LEU A 48 2.20 -7.86 2.97
N LYS A 49 2.50 -7.07 4.00
CA LYS A 49 3.82 -6.44 4.16
C LYS A 49 4.94 -7.47 4.21
N ARG A 50 4.82 -8.47 5.08
CA ARG A 50 5.84 -9.54 5.20
C ARG A 50 6.02 -10.30 3.89
N GLU A 51 4.92 -10.59 3.19
CA GLU A 51 4.95 -11.23 1.88
C GLU A 51 5.73 -10.40 0.85
N LEU A 52 5.46 -9.10 0.79
CA LEU A 52 6.09 -8.19 -0.16
C LEU A 52 7.57 -7.95 0.15
N GLU A 53 7.91 -7.72 1.43
CA GLU A 53 9.30 -7.53 1.87
C GLU A 53 10.12 -8.83 1.68
N GLY A 54 9.49 -10.00 1.81
CA GLY A 54 10.12 -11.29 1.52
C GLY A 54 10.37 -11.52 0.02
N ALA A 55 9.47 -11.06 -0.85
CA ALA A 55 9.62 -11.18 -2.31
C ALA A 55 10.51 -10.06 -2.91
N HIS A 56 10.55 -8.89 -2.26
CA HIS A 56 11.21 -7.68 -2.74
C HIS A 56 11.94 -6.99 -1.58
N PRO A 57 13.17 -7.40 -1.23
CA PRO A 57 13.91 -6.88 -0.07
C PRO A 57 14.16 -5.37 -0.10
N ASP A 58 14.25 -4.78 -1.29
CA ASP A 58 14.49 -3.34 -1.47
C ASP A 58 13.20 -2.49 -1.44
N LEU A 59 12.02 -3.13 -1.45
CA LEU A 59 10.73 -2.46 -1.41
C LEU A 59 10.37 -2.05 0.02
N ARG A 60 10.18 -0.74 0.25
CA ARG A 60 9.65 -0.25 1.53
C ARG A 60 8.13 -0.38 1.57
N VAL A 61 7.60 -1.07 2.57
CA VAL A 61 6.15 -1.21 2.75
C VAL A 61 5.69 -0.50 4.01
N LEU A 62 4.80 0.49 3.83
CA LEU A 62 4.15 1.20 4.91
C LEU A 62 2.71 0.69 5.07
N VAL A 63 2.38 0.21 6.27
CA VAL A 63 1.02 -0.20 6.62
C VAL A 63 0.32 0.98 7.27
N VAL A 64 -0.79 1.43 6.68
CA VAL A 64 -1.57 2.56 7.19
C VAL A 64 -3.03 2.12 7.36
N PRO A 65 -3.43 1.57 8.52
CA PRO A 65 -4.81 1.18 8.76
C PRO A 65 -5.72 2.40 8.71
N CYS A 66 -6.75 2.37 7.87
CA CYS A 66 -7.71 3.47 7.74
C CYS A 66 -9.09 2.92 7.34
N ASP A 67 -10.14 3.48 7.96
CA ASP A 67 -11.49 3.39 7.42
C ASP A 67 -11.73 4.58 6.50
N LEU A 68 -11.72 4.33 5.19
CA LEU A 68 -11.93 5.37 4.18
C LEU A 68 -13.38 5.91 4.15
N GLY A 69 -14.30 5.33 4.93
CA GLY A 69 -15.60 5.91 5.21
C GLY A 69 -15.56 7.08 6.20
N ASP A 70 -14.49 7.18 7.00
CA ASP A 70 -14.24 8.28 7.92
C ASP A 70 -13.33 9.32 7.25
N ARG A 71 -13.89 10.52 7.00
CA ARG A 71 -13.17 11.62 6.35
C ARG A 71 -12.02 12.13 7.21
N VAL A 72 -12.21 12.22 8.52
CA VAL A 72 -11.16 12.70 9.45
C VAL A 72 -10.00 11.71 9.49
N ALA A 73 -10.29 10.41 9.49
CA ALA A 73 -9.27 9.37 9.41
C ALA A 73 -8.53 9.39 8.06
N THR A 74 -9.25 9.69 6.96
CA THR A 74 -8.68 9.80 5.62
C THR A 74 -7.75 10.99 5.49
N ASP A 75 -8.10 12.14 6.06
CA ASP A 75 -7.25 13.34 6.04
C ASP A 75 -5.94 13.08 6.80
N ARG A 76 -6.03 12.51 8.02
CA ARG A 76 -4.86 12.14 8.84
C ARG A 76 -3.96 11.09 8.20
N MET A 77 -4.49 10.25 7.30
CA MET A 77 -3.72 9.23 6.59
C MET A 77 -2.75 9.85 5.57
N LEU A 78 -3.05 11.06 5.08
CA LEU A 78 -2.29 11.74 4.03
C LEU A 78 -1.26 12.75 4.56
N GLU A 79 -1.31 13.06 5.85
CA GLU A 79 -0.34 13.90 6.58
C GLU A 79 0.96 13.14 6.87
#